data_AF-A0A7S1GUZ6-F1
#
_entry.id   AF-A0A7S1GUZ6-F1
#
_cell.length_a   1.000
_cell.length_b   1.000
_cell.length_c   1.000
_cell.angle_alpha   90.00
_cell.angle_beta   90.00
_cell.angle_gamma   90.00
#
_symmetry.space_group_name_H-M   'P 1'
#
loop_
_entity.id
_entity.type
_entity.pdbx_description
1 polymer ?
#
loop_
_entity_poly.entity_id
_entity_poly.type
_entity_poly.pdbx_seq_one_letter_code
_entity_poly.pdbx_strand_id
1 'polypeptide(L)'
;FAANGAKIVAVQDHTGTILNENGFDMASLLDHVAKTRGVAGFKGADAIDNENFWDVKSDVLIPAALEGQITAERAKRIHTRLVLEGANGPTTPDGEDVLTDRGIVVVPDVIANAG
;
A
#
# COMPACT_ATOMS: atom_id res chain seq x y z
N PHE A 1 2.95 6.32 10.88
CA PHE A 1 3.76 5.08 10.77
C PHE A 1 5.25 5.34 10.96
N ALA A 2 5.96 5.97 10.01
CA ALA A 2 7.40 6.19 10.12
C ALA A 2 7.84 6.94 11.40
N ALA A 3 7.15 8.03 11.75
CA ALA A 3 7.43 8.79 12.98
C ALA A 3 7.24 7.98 14.28
N ASN A 4 6.51 6.86 14.23
CA ASN A 4 6.29 5.94 15.35
C ASN A 4 7.15 4.66 15.23
N GLY A 5 8.21 4.67 14.41
CA GLY A 5 9.19 3.57 14.30
C GLY A 5 8.84 2.47 13.30
N ALA A 6 7.73 2.57 12.56
CA ALA A 6 7.42 1.61 11.51
C ALA A 6 8.27 1.85 10.24
N LYS A 7 8.57 0.78 9.50
CA LYS A 7 9.26 0.87 8.21
C LYS A 7 8.24 0.92 7.08
N ILE A 8 8.35 1.93 6.22
CA ILE A 8 7.60 1.95 4.95
C ILE A 8 8.48 1.24 3.93
N VAL A 9 8.04 0.09 3.46
CA VAL A 9 8.85 -0.79 2.60
C VAL A 9 8.45 -0.74 1.13
N ALA A 10 7.20 -0.42 0.81
CA ALA A 10 6.74 -0.28 -0.56
C ALA A 10 5.78 0.91 -0.71
N VAL A 11 5.84 1.61 -1.86
CA VAL A 11 4.88 2.64 -2.26
C VAL A 11 4.58 2.47 -3.75
N GLN A 12 3.30 2.53 -4.11
CA GLN A 12 2.82 2.53 -5.48
C GLN A 12 2.03 3.82 -5.74
N ASP A 13 2.27 4.44 -6.89
CA ASP A 13 1.42 5.52 -7.42
C ASP A 13 1.26 5.37 -8.95
N HIS A 14 0.61 6.35 -9.58
CA HIS A 14 0.38 6.38 -11.02
C HIS A 14 1.64 6.36 -11.90
N THR A 15 2.83 6.64 -11.36
CA THR A 15 4.12 6.63 -12.07
C THR A 15 4.85 5.29 -11.94
N GLY A 16 4.51 4.46 -10.96
CA GLY A 16 5.12 3.14 -10.77
C GLY A 16 5.13 2.69 -9.32
N THR A 17 5.92 1.64 -9.06
CA THR A 17 6.07 1.03 -7.74
C THR A 17 7.53 0.97 -7.33
N ILE A 18 7.79 1.35 -6.08
CA ILE A 18 9.12 1.28 -5.46
C ILE A 18 9.10 0.38 -4.23
N LEU A 19 10.20 -0.34 -4.02
CA LEU A 19 10.42 -1.27 -2.92
C LEU A 19 11.78 -1.01 -2.26
N ASN A 20 11.81 -1.00 -0.94
CA ASN A 20 13.02 -1.06 -0.13
C ASN A 20 12.71 -1.82 1.17
N GLU A 21 13.16 -3.07 1.27
CA GLU A 21 12.92 -3.93 2.43
C GLU A 21 13.53 -3.38 3.73
N ASN A 22 14.55 -2.51 3.62
CA ASN A 22 15.16 -1.85 4.78
C ASN A 22 14.37 -0.62 5.25
N GLY A 23 13.39 -0.17 4.46
CA GLY A 23 12.55 1.01 4.72
C GLY A 23 13.05 2.26 3.99
N PHE A 24 12.12 3.15 3.63
CA PHE A 24 12.45 4.42 2.99
C PHE A 24 12.89 5.50 4.00
N ASP A 25 13.84 6.33 3.58
CA ASP A 25 14.01 7.66 4.17
C ASP A 25 12.86 8.56 3.71
N MET A 26 11.88 8.76 4.58
CA MET A 26 10.64 9.46 4.23
C MET A 26 10.88 10.92 3.84
N ALA A 27 11.88 11.59 4.43
CA ALA A 27 12.19 12.96 4.08
C ALA A 27 12.66 13.06 2.62
N SER A 28 13.58 12.20 2.21
CA SER A 28 14.08 12.14 0.83
C SER A 28 13.00 11.70 -0.16
N LEU A 29 12.15 10.73 0.20
CA LEU A 29 11.06 10.27 -0.68
C LEU A 29 10.03 11.39 -0.91
N LEU A 30 9.64 12.11 0.14
CA LEU A 30 8.71 13.23 0.02
C LEU A 30 9.30 14.39 -0.80
N ASP A 31 10.58 14.71 -0.62
CA ASP A 31 11.29 15.70 -1.43
C ASP A 31 11.35 15.30 -2.92
N HIS A 32 11.59 14.01 -3.21
CA HIS A 32 11.54 13.48 -4.58
C HIS A 32 10.15 13.67 -5.19
N VAL A 33 9.10 13.18 -4.52
CA VAL A 33 7.71 13.29 -5.02
C VAL A 33 7.30 14.75 -5.23
N ALA A 34 7.72 15.67 -4.36
CA ALA A 34 7.44 17.09 -4.53
C ALA A 34 8.06 17.66 -5.81
N LYS A 35 9.24 17.18 -6.22
CA LYS A 35 9.98 17.64 -7.41
C LYS A 35 9.54 16.95 -8.70
N THR A 36 9.27 15.64 -8.65
CA THR A 36 9.01 14.80 -9.83
C THR A 36 7.53 14.50 -10.04
N ARG A 37 6.69 14.80 -9.04
CA ARG A 37 5.24 14.51 -9.01
C ARG A 37 4.89 13.02 -8.94
N GLY A 38 5.84 12.14 -8.62
CA GLY A 38 5.58 10.72 -8.39
C GLY A 38 6.78 9.95 -7.84
N VAL A 39 6.58 8.70 -7.46
CA VAL A 39 7.62 7.87 -6.81
C VAL A 39 8.65 7.30 -7.79
N ALA A 40 8.33 7.21 -9.09
CA ALA A 40 9.24 6.64 -10.07
C ALA A 40 10.60 7.34 -10.09
N GLY A 41 11.67 6.55 -10.20
CA GLY A 41 13.05 7.05 -10.24
C GLY A 41 13.63 7.49 -8.90
N PHE A 42 12.94 7.24 -7.77
CA PHE A 42 13.51 7.49 -6.45
C PHE A 42 14.74 6.61 -6.21
N LYS A 43 15.91 7.23 -6.01
CA LYS A 43 17.20 6.53 -5.91
C LYS A 43 17.37 5.68 -4.64
N GLY A 44 16.53 5.90 -3.63
CA GLY A 44 16.59 5.15 -2.35
C GLY A 44 15.79 3.85 -2.37
N ALA A 45 15.41 3.35 -3.55
CA ALA A 45 14.55 2.19 -3.70
C ALA A 45 14.78 1.50 -5.06
N ASP A 46 14.37 0.24 -5.14
CA ASP A 46 14.29 -0.51 -6.38
C ASP A 46 12.92 -0.31 -7.03
N ALA A 47 12.89 -0.12 -8.34
CA ALA A 47 11.65 -0.14 -9.11
C ALA A 47 11.23 -1.60 -9.33
N ILE A 48 9.94 -1.90 -9.09
CA ILE A 48 9.36 -3.22 -9.34
C ILE A 48 8.13 -3.10 -10.23
N ASP A 49 7.72 -4.21 -10.86
CA ASP A 49 6.45 -4.24 -11.59
C ASP A 49 5.28 -3.90 -10.67
N ASN A 50 4.31 -3.14 -11.20
CA ASN A 50 3.18 -2.66 -10.39
C ASN A 50 2.38 -3.80 -9.74
N GLU A 51 2.23 -4.91 -10.45
CA GLU A 51 1.47 -6.01 -9.91
C GLU A 51 2.21 -6.72 -8.76
N ASN A 52 3.54 -6.64 -8.70
CA ASN A 52 4.34 -7.22 -7.62
C ASN A 52 4.16 -6.48 -6.29
N PHE A 53 3.59 -5.26 -6.28
CA PHE A 53 3.24 -4.53 -5.06
C PHE A 53 2.37 -5.38 -4.12
N TRP A 54 1.41 -6.13 -4.68
CA TRP A 54 0.45 -6.92 -3.91
C TRP A 54 1.05 -8.19 -3.30
N ASP A 55 2.26 -8.59 -3.71
CA ASP A 55 2.98 -9.74 -3.12
C ASP A 55 3.94 -9.31 -1.99
N VAL A 56 4.12 -7.99 -1.78
CA VAL A 56 5.06 -7.48 -0.77
C VAL A 56 4.57 -7.86 0.63
N LYS A 57 5.43 -8.55 1.38
CA LYS A 57 5.17 -8.89 2.78
C LYS A 57 5.17 -7.63 3.63
N SER A 58 4.11 -7.46 4.41
CA SER A 58 3.94 -6.33 5.32
C SER A 58 3.15 -6.74 6.56
N ASP A 59 3.21 -5.94 7.62
CA ASP A 59 2.26 -6.09 8.73
C ASP A 59 0.96 -5.32 8.45
N VAL A 60 1.06 -4.21 7.72
CA VAL A 60 -0.05 -3.31 7.40
C VAL A 60 0.02 -2.91 5.93
N LEU A 61 -1.10 -3.02 5.23
CA LEU A 61 -1.33 -2.51 3.88
C LEU A 61 -2.32 -1.33 3.94
N ILE A 62 -2.02 -0.24 3.22
CA ILE A 62 -2.84 0.98 3.23
C ILE A 62 -3.19 1.37 1.79
N PRO A 63 -4.34 0.93 1.26
CA PRO A 63 -4.83 1.44 -0.02
C PRO A 63 -5.41 2.85 0.15
N ALA A 64 -4.72 3.85 -0.41
CA ALA A 64 -5.06 5.27 -0.26
C ALA A 64 -5.03 6.04 -1.60
N ALA A 65 -5.26 5.35 -2.72
CA ALA A 65 -5.20 5.94 -4.06
C ALA A 65 -6.58 6.01 -4.71
N LEU A 66 -7.06 4.91 -5.29
CA LEU A 66 -8.34 4.81 -5.98
C LEU A 66 -9.19 3.69 -5.37
N GLU A 67 -10.47 3.69 -5.72
CA GLU A 67 -11.43 2.61 -5.43
C GLU A 67 -11.08 1.31 -6.18
N GLY A 68 -11.61 0.18 -5.68
CA GLY A 68 -11.60 -1.13 -6.34
C GLY A 68 -10.21 -1.71 -6.66
N GLN A 69 -9.16 -1.29 -5.95
CA GLN A 69 -7.80 -1.76 -6.19
C GLN A 69 -7.55 -3.17 -5.65
N ILE A 70 -8.21 -3.54 -4.55
CA ILE A 70 -8.13 -4.88 -3.96
C ILE A 70 -9.30 -5.70 -4.49
N THR A 71 -9.05 -6.41 -5.60
CA THR A 71 -9.95 -7.41 -6.19
C THR A 71 -9.76 -8.79 -5.54
N ALA A 72 -10.64 -9.76 -5.77
CA ALA A 72 -10.44 -11.14 -5.28
C ALA A 72 -9.07 -11.73 -5.69
N GLU A 73 -8.58 -11.47 -6.90
CA GLU A 73 -7.30 -12.03 -7.35
C GLU A 73 -6.08 -11.41 -6.65
N ARG A 74 -6.11 -10.10 -6.40
CA ARG A 74 -5.08 -9.44 -5.59
C ARG A 74 -5.20 -9.82 -4.12
N ALA A 75 -6.42 -9.94 -3.61
CA ALA A 75 -6.69 -10.36 -2.25
C ALA A 75 -6.12 -11.75 -1.93
N LYS A 76 -6.01 -12.68 -2.89
CA LYS A 76 -5.34 -13.98 -2.70
C LYS A 76 -3.82 -13.87 -2.50
N ARG A 77 -3.22 -12.82 -3.06
CA ARG A 77 -1.77 -12.59 -3.11
C ARG A 77 -1.24 -11.75 -1.95
N ILE A 78 -2.10 -10.91 -1.36
CA ILE A 78 -1.73 -10.02 -0.25
C ILE A 78 -1.14 -10.83 0.91
N HIS A 79 0.04 -10.42 1.37
CA HIS A 79 0.74 -10.97 2.52
C HIS A 79 0.81 -9.93 3.64
N THR A 80 -0.33 -9.66 4.28
CA THR A 80 -0.44 -8.70 5.38
C THR A 80 -1.29 -9.23 6.53
N ARG A 81 -1.28 -8.53 7.67
CA ARG A 81 -2.13 -8.84 8.83
C ARG A 81 -3.32 -7.89 8.93
N LEU A 82 -3.16 -6.67 8.43
CA LEU A 82 -4.12 -5.58 8.56
C LEU A 82 -4.18 -4.78 7.26
N VAL A 83 -5.39 -4.53 6.76
CA VAL A 83 -5.68 -3.57 5.70
C VAL A 83 -6.36 -2.36 6.33
N LEU A 84 -5.82 -1.16 6.09
CA LEU A 84 -6.39 0.11 6.55
C LEU A 84 -6.84 0.93 5.34
N GLU A 85 -8.15 1.02 5.12
CA GLU A 85 -8.69 1.68 3.93
C GLU A 85 -8.61 3.21 4.05
N GLY A 86 -7.64 3.81 3.35
CA GLY A 86 -7.48 5.26 3.29
C GLY A 86 -8.32 5.92 2.18
N ALA A 87 -8.55 5.20 1.08
CA ALA A 87 -9.45 5.64 0.01
C ALA A 87 -10.90 5.26 0.33
N ASN A 88 -11.87 5.79 -0.43
CA ASN A 88 -13.25 5.30 -0.38
C ASN A 88 -13.39 4.06 -1.27
N GLY A 89 -13.91 2.97 -0.73
CA GLY A 89 -14.13 1.68 -1.41
C GLY A 89 -12.90 1.10 -2.13
N PRO A 90 -11.69 1.05 -1.53
CA PRO A 90 -10.52 0.50 -2.19
C PRO A 90 -10.59 -1.01 -2.39
N THR A 91 -11.43 -1.71 -1.63
CA THR A 91 -11.62 -3.16 -1.70
C THR A 91 -12.97 -3.48 -2.32
N THR A 92 -12.99 -4.42 -3.27
CA THR A 92 -14.26 -4.92 -3.83
C THR A 92 -14.89 -5.93 -2.87
N PRO A 93 -16.22 -6.16 -2.92
CA PRO A 93 -16.88 -7.12 -2.01
C PRO A 93 -16.27 -8.53 -2.05
N ASP A 94 -15.95 -9.02 -3.25
CA ASP A 94 -15.27 -10.31 -3.46
C ASP A 94 -13.81 -10.31 -2.97
N GLY A 95 -13.14 -9.15 -2.99
CA GLY A 95 -11.83 -8.97 -2.38
C GLY A 95 -11.90 -9.06 -0.85
N GLU A 96 -12.90 -8.44 -0.25
CA GLU A 96 -13.12 -8.46 1.21
C GLU A 96 -13.47 -9.87 1.72
N ASP A 97 -14.30 -10.62 0.98
CA ASP A 97 -14.60 -12.02 1.28
C ASP A 97 -13.30 -12.85 1.36
N VAL A 98 -12.41 -12.70 0.36
CA VAL A 98 -11.11 -13.41 0.33
C VAL A 98 -10.21 -12.99 1.49
N LEU A 99 -10.14 -11.70 1.83
CA LEU A 99 -9.33 -11.23 2.95
C LEU A 99 -9.87 -11.78 4.28
N THR A 100 -11.18 -11.78 4.45
CA THR A 100 -11.88 -12.27 5.64
C THR A 100 -11.67 -13.76 5.83
N ASP A 101 -11.84 -14.57 4.78
CA ASP A 101 -11.59 -16.02 4.80
C ASP A 101 -10.13 -16.36 5.16
N ARG A 102 -9.20 -15.47 4.80
CA ARG A 102 -7.78 -15.58 5.13
C ARG A 102 -7.42 -15.03 6.52
N GLY A 103 -8.39 -14.51 7.27
CA GLY A 103 -8.20 -13.94 8.60
C GLY A 103 -7.43 -12.63 8.61
N ILE A 104 -7.41 -11.90 7.48
CA ILE A 104 -6.81 -10.57 7.38
C ILE A 104 -7.83 -9.55 7.86
N VAL A 105 -7.44 -8.73 8.83
CA VAL A 105 -8.33 -7.70 9.38
C VAL A 105 -8.44 -6.54 8.39
N VAL A 106 -9.65 -6.14 8.03
CA VAL A 106 -9.91 -4.94 7.24
C VAL A 106 -10.54 -3.88 8.15
N VAL A 107 -9.94 -2.69 8.21
CA VAL A 107 -10.54 -1.52 8.86
C VAL A 107 -11.16 -0.66 7.76
N PRO A 108 -12.50 -0.53 7.76
CA PRO A 108 -13.20 0.07 6.64
C PRO A 108 -12.98 1.58 6.57
N ASP A 109 -13.10 2.11 5.36
CA ASP A 109 -12.94 3.53 5.03
C ASP A 109 -13.75 4.47 5.94
N VAL A 110 -15.02 4.13 6.21
CA VAL A 110 -15.94 4.90 7.07
C VAL A 110 -15.42 5.22 8.47
N ILE A 111 -14.42 4.47 8.95
CA ILE A 111 -13.73 4.74 10.22
C ILE A 111 -12.29 5.20 9.95
N ALA A 112 -11.58 4.54 9.03
CA ALA A 112 -10.15 4.73 8.82
C ALA A 112 -9.79 6.10 8.20
N ASN A 113 -10.66 6.68 7.38
CA ASN A 113 -10.42 7.96 6.70
C ASN A 113 -11.24 9.14 7.26
N ALA A 114 -11.94 8.94 8.38
CA ALA A 114 -12.79 9.94 9.02
C ALA A 114 -12.04 11.03 9.81
N GLY A 115 -10.72 11.17 9.59
CA GLY A 115 -9.81 12.04 10.34
C GLY A 115 -9.22 13.19 9.51
#